data_AF-F3G208-F1
#
_entry.id   AF-F3G208-F1
#
_cell.length_a   1.000
_cell.length_b   1.000
_cell.length_c   1.000
_cell.angle_alpha   90.00
_cell.angle_beta   90.00
_cell.angle_gamma   90.00
#
_symmetry.space_group_name_H-M   'P 1'
#
loop_
_entity.id
_entity.type
_entity.pdbx_description
1 polymer ?
#
loop_
_entity_poly.entity_id
_entity_poly.type
_entity_poly.pdbx_seq_one_letter_code
_entity_poly.pdbx_strand_id
1 'polypeptide(L)'
;MPGYLLLRRLDRRQLDQDAIKGLIPADEAVGEARRALPFGRGNIDVDAQRTHLQSGARTLAARRLRKDAEAAGHEPMPENEDMNWHVLVAMSGQVFGAGNCGEHARIASFAYGALAQEKGRTGDENIHLAAQSGEDHVWAETDDSSAGSSPIVMDP
;
A
#
# COMPACT_ATOMS: atom_id res chain seq x y z
N MET A 1 -7.39 7.45 -10.13
CA MET A 1 -7.45 7.03 -11.55
C MET A 1 -7.68 8.14 -12.61
N PRO A 2 -8.68 9.04 -12.52
CA PRO A 2 -9.07 9.89 -13.67
C PRO A 2 -7.96 10.82 -14.19
N GLY A 3 -7.15 11.39 -13.30
CA GLY A 3 -6.01 12.24 -13.67
C GLY A 3 -4.92 11.47 -14.43
N TYR A 4 -4.66 10.22 -14.06
CA TYR A 4 -3.70 9.36 -14.76
C TYR A 4 -4.15 9.05 -16.19
N LEU A 5 -5.42 8.68 -16.38
CA LEU A 5 -5.97 8.43 -17.71
C LEU A 5 -5.94 9.69 -18.60
N LEU A 6 -6.23 10.86 -18.02
CA LEU A 6 -6.11 12.12 -18.72
C LEU A 6 -4.66 12.39 -19.15
N LEU A 7 -3.69 12.19 -18.27
CA LEU A 7 -2.27 12.44 -18.54
C LEU A 7 -1.73 11.50 -19.63
N ARG A 8 -2.05 10.21 -19.56
CA ARG A 8 -1.75 9.23 -20.63
C ARG A 8 -2.34 9.64 -21.98
N ARG A 9 -3.55 10.21 -21.99
CA ARG A 9 -4.19 10.72 -23.21
C ARG A 9 -3.47 11.94 -23.77
N LEU A 10 -3.07 12.88 -22.91
CA LEU A 10 -2.29 14.07 -23.31
C LEU A 10 -0.94 13.68 -23.91
N ASP A 11 -0.30 12.66 -23.36
CA ASP A 11 0.98 12.12 -23.84
C ASP A 11 0.86 11.23 -25.08
N ARG A 12 -0.34 11.05 -25.65
CA ARG A 12 -0.62 10.11 -26.75
C ARG A 12 -0.25 8.64 -26.43
N ARG A 13 -0.29 8.27 -25.15
CA ARG A 13 -0.04 6.91 -24.64
C ARG A 13 -1.32 6.31 -24.03
N GLN A 14 -2.44 6.39 -24.76
CA GLN A 14 -3.73 5.90 -24.28
C GLN A 14 -3.66 4.41 -23.92
N LEU A 15 -4.41 4.02 -22.90
CA LEU A 15 -4.56 2.64 -22.48
C LEU A 15 -5.77 2.02 -23.18
N ASP A 16 -5.68 0.74 -23.50
CA ASP A 16 -6.85 -0.02 -23.97
C ASP A 16 -7.81 -0.34 -22.81
N GLN A 17 -8.95 -0.94 -23.13
CA GLN A 17 -9.98 -1.26 -22.15
C GLN A 17 -9.54 -2.30 -21.12
N ASP A 18 -8.66 -3.22 -21.49
CA ASP A 18 -8.25 -4.29 -20.60
C ASP A 18 -7.19 -3.78 -19.60
N ALA A 19 -6.29 -2.90 -20.04
CA ALA A 19 -5.41 -2.14 -19.17
C ALA A 19 -6.20 -1.22 -18.21
N ILE A 20 -7.30 -0.61 -18.66
CA ILE A 20 -8.16 0.20 -17.77
C ILE A 20 -8.85 -0.68 -16.72
N LYS A 21 -9.40 -1.84 -17.10
CA LYS A 21 -9.93 -2.84 -16.15
C LYS A 21 -8.83 -3.32 -15.19
N GLY A 22 -7.59 -3.43 -15.70
CA GLY A 22 -6.33 -3.54 -14.98
C GLY A 22 -6.29 -2.72 -13.70
N LEU A 23 -6.52 -1.42 -13.86
CA LEU A 23 -6.31 -0.38 -12.85
C LEU A 23 -7.45 -0.24 -11.84
N ILE A 24 -8.65 -0.76 -12.11
CA ILE A 24 -9.80 -0.63 -11.21
C ILE A 24 -9.51 -1.22 -9.82
N PRO A 25 -9.10 -2.50 -9.66
CA PRO A 25 -8.78 -3.05 -8.35
C PRO A 25 -7.61 -2.34 -7.66
N ALA A 26 -6.64 -1.81 -8.41
CA ALA A 26 -5.54 -1.04 -7.85
C ALA A 26 -5.98 0.31 -7.29
N ASP A 27 -6.85 1.04 -7.99
CA ASP A 27 -7.43 2.30 -7.51
C ASP A 27 -8.33 2.07 -6.28
N GLU A 28 -9.09 0.97 -6.27
CA GLU A 28 -9.87 0.53 -5.11
C GLU A 28 -8.97 0.20 -3.91
N ALA A 29 -7.87 -0.55 -4.12
CA ALA A 29 -6.92 -0.90 -3.07
C ALA A 29 -6.21 0.32 -2.46
N VAL A 30 -5.83 1.31 -3.28
CA VAL A 30 -5.32 2.61 -2.80
C VAL A 30 -6.38 3.33 -1.96
N GLY A 31 -7.64 3.28 -2.40
CA GLY A 31 -8.77 3.81 -1.64
C GLY A 31 -8.95 3.13 -0.28
N GLU A 32 -8.86 1.80 -0.23
CA GLU A 32 -8.92 1.03 1.02
C GLU A 32 -7.77 1.37 1.96
N ALA A 33 -6.54 1.46 1.45
CA ALA A 33 -5.37 1.84 2.24
C ALA A 33 -5.54 3.21 2.91
N ARG A 34 -6.09 4.19 2.18
CA ARG A 34 -6.40 5.52 2.72
C ARG A 34 -7.53 5.49 3.76
N ARG A 35 -8.58 4.70 3.53
CA ARG A 35 -9.70 4.56 4.49
C ARG A 35 -9.27 3.86 5.78
N ALA A 36 -8.39 2.88 5.67
CA ALA A 36 -7.89 2.11 6.80
C ALA A 36 -7.02 2.94 7.76
N LEU A 37 -6.51 4.10 7.30
CA LEU A 37 -5.69 5.02 8.07
C LEU A 37 -6.37 6.40 8.19
N PRO A 38 -7.48 6.50 8.97
CA PRO A 38 -8.32 7.71 9.02
C PRO A 38 -7.62 8.96 9.59
N PHE A 39 -6.51 8.80 10.32
CA PHE A 39 -5.69 9.90 10.82
C PHE A 39 -4.55 10.27 9.86
N GLY A 40 -4.44 9.61 8.71
CA GLY A 40 -3.56 9.98 7.62
C GLY A 40 -2.13 9.45 7.74
N ARG A 41 -1.21 10.16 7.10
CA ARG A 41 0.10 9.65 6.67
C ARG A 41 1.21 9.78 7.71
N GLY A 42 0.93 10.33 8.89
CA GLY A 42 1.87 10.46 10.00
C GLY A 42 2.93 11.55 9.86
N ASN A 43 3.40 11.83 8.65
CA ASN A 43 4.48 12.78 8.35
C ASN A 43 4.06 13.95 7.43
N ILE A 44 2.75 14.16 7.24
CA ILE A 44 2.22 15.22 6.38
C ILE A 44 1.57 16.32 7.22
N ASP A 45 2.03 17.56 7.05
CA ASP A 45 1.56 18.71 7.81
C ASP A 45 0.05 18.94 7.71
N VAL A 46 -0.53 18.72 6.53
CA VAL A 46 -1.98 18.85 6.32
C VAL A 46 -2.76 17.86 7.20
N ASP A 47 -2.27 16.62 7.33
CA ASP A 47 -2.90 15.60 8.17
C ASP A 47 -2.69 15.95 9.65
N ALA A 48 -1.51 16.44 10.02
CA ALA A 48 -1.21 16.90 11.37
C ALA A 48 -2.13 18.05 11.81
N GLN A 49 -2.35 19.05 10.95
CA GLN A 49 -3.27 20.17 11.24
C GLN A 49 -4.72 19.69 11.38
N ARG A 50 -5.18 18.84 10.46
CA ARG A 50 -6.57 18.33 10.45
C ARG A 50 -6.88 17.43 11.64
N THR A 51 -5.89 16.72 12.16
CA THR A 51 -6.06 15.72 13.22
C THR A 51 -5.60 16.22 14.59
N HIS A 52 -5.28 17.51 14.74
CA HIS A 52 -4.71 18.06 15.97
C HIS A 52 -3.47 17.29 16.44
N LEU A 53 -2.52 17.10 15.52
CA LEU A 53 -1.26 16.37 15.70
C LEU A 53 -1.40 14.86 15.97
N GLN A 54 -2.61 14.31 15.92
CA GLN A 54 -2.81 12.88 16.18
C GLN A 54 -2.21 12.00 15.09
N SER A 55 -2.13 12.46 13.83
CA SER A 55 -1.50 11.72 12.74
C SER A 55 -0.09 11.24 13.12
N GLY A 56 0.79 12.17 13.50
CA GLY A 56 2.16 11.84 13.88
C GLY A 56 2.26 11.05 15.19
N ALA A 57 1.46 11.40 16.20
CA ALA A 57 1.46 10.70 17.49
C ALA A 57 1.06 9.22 17.35
N ARG A 58 0.03 8.94 16.53
CA ARG A 58 -0.47 7.58 16.27
C ARG A 58 0.54 6.76 15.48
N THR A 59 1.12 7.34 14.43
CA THR A 59 2.20 6.69 13.67
C THR A 59 3.40 6.35 14.58
N LEU A 60 3.80 7.27 15.46
CA LEU A 60 4.89 7.03 16.40
C LEU A 60 4.56 5.89 17.37
N ALA A 61 3.32 5.84 17.88
CA ALA A 61 2.86 4.76 18.74
C ALA A 61 2.87 3.40 18.03
N ALA A 62 2.41 3.34 16.77
CA ALA A 62 2.48 2.13 15.94
C ALA A 62 3.92 1.65 15.75
N ARG A 63 4.85 2.56 15.42
CA ARG A 63 6.28 2.26 15.30
C ARG A 63 6.88 1.77 16.62
N ARG A 64 6.47 2.36 17.74
CA ARG A 64 6.96 1.96 19.06
C ARG A 64 6.49 0.55 19.42
N LEU A 65 5.21 0.24 19.19
CA LEU A 65 4.66 -1.11 19.39
C LEU A 65 5.48 -2.16 18.63
N ARG A 66 5.82 -1.91 17.36
CA ARG A 66 6.62 -2.86 16.57
C ARG A 66 8.02 -3.06 17.14
N LYS A 67 8.72 -1.98 17.50
CA LYS A 67 10.04 -2.06 18.14
C LYS A 67 9.99 -2.81 19.47
N ASP A 68 8.96 -2.60 20.26
CA ASP A 68 8.77 -3.31 21.53
C ASP A 68 8.46 -4.80 21.29
N ALA A 69 7.71 -5.14 20.22
CA ALA A 69 7.46 -6.53 19.84
C ALA A 69 8.73 -7.25 19.38
N GLU A 70 9.54 -6.60 18.52
CA GLU A 70 10.87 -7.09 18.12
C GLU A 70 11.78 -7.30 19.34
N ALA A 71 11.86 -6.32 20.24
CA ALA A 71 12.70 -6.38 21.42
C ALA A 71 12.25 -7.45 22.44
N ALA A 72 10.95 -7.76 22.48
CA ALA A 72 10.40 -8.82 23.31
C ALA A 72 10.63 -10.23 22.75
N GLY A 73 11.24 -10.35 21.56
CA GLY A 73 11.41 -11.64 20.89
C GLY A 73 10.08 -12.25 20.47
N HIS A 74 9.06 -11.42 20.21
CA HIS A 74 7.86 -11.89 19.53
C HIS A 74 8.23 -12.22 18.09
N GLU A 75 8.70 -13.44 17.89
CA GLU A 75 9.00 -13.96 16.57
C GLU A 75 7.70 -14.07 15.77
N PRO A 76 7.68 -13.58 14.53
CA PRO A 76 6.62 -13.95 13.60
C PRO A 76 6.49 -15.48 13.53
N MET A 77 5.29 -16.03 13.29
CA MET A 77 5.11 -17.49 13.14
C MET A 77 6.19 -18.08 12.20
N PRO A 78 6.92 -19.14 12.59
CA PRO A 78 8.13 -19.57 11.89
C PRO A 78 7.94 -19.92 10.41
N GLU A 79 6.73 -20.31 10.03
CA GLU A 79 6.43 -20.78 8.67
C GLU A 79 6.40 -19.64 7.63
N ASN A 80 6.37 -18.35 8.03
CA ASN A 80 6.32 -17.23 7.08
C ASN A 80 6.78 -15.88 7.68
N GLU A 81 8.04 -15.80 8.12
CA GLU A 81 8.60 -14.63 8.82
C GLU A 81 8.37 -13.28 8.08
N ASP A 82 8.64 -13.23 6.77
CA ASP A 82 8.49 -12.03 5.96
C ASP A 82 7.02 -11.57 5.85
N MET A 83 6.09 -12.51 5.61
CA MET A 83 4.66 -12.21 5.54
C MET A 83 4.15 -11.68 6.88
N ASN A 84 4.55 -12.33 7.97
CA ASN A 84 4.13 -11.93 9.30
C ASN A 84 4.65 -10.54 9.67
N TRP A 85 5.86 -10.18 9.25
CA TRP A 85 6.34 -8.81 9.38
C TRP A 85 5.46 -7.82 8.62
N HIS A 86 5.08 -8.14 7.38
CA HIS A 86 4.19 -7.27 6.59
C HIS A 86 2.80 -7.12 7.21
N VAL A 87 2.24 -8.22 7.74
CA VAL A 87 0.99 -8.20 8.50
C VAL A 87 1.13 -7.31 9.74
N LEU A 88 2.19 -7.45 10.52
CA LEU A 88 2.42 -6.62 11.71
C LEU A 88 2.50 -5.12 11.36
N VAL A 89 3.22 -4.75 10.31
CA VAL A 89 3.32 -3.36 9.86
C VAL A 89 1.95 -2.82 9.43
N ALA A 90 1.21 -3.54 8.58
CA ALA A 90 -0.13 -3.13 8.14
C ALA A 90 -1.10 -2.99 9.33
N MET A 91 -1.17 -4.03 10.19
CA MET A 91 -2.12 -4.09 11.30
C MET A 91 -1.82 -3.05 12.37
N SER A 92 -0.54 -2.79 12.67
CA SER A 92 -0.19 -1.70 13.59
C SER A 92 -0.65 -0.35 13.05
N GLY A 93 -0.44 -0.07 11.75
CA GLY A 93 -0.99 1.12 11.11
C GLY A 93 -2.51 1.23 11.27
N GLN A 94 -3.24 0.16 10.96
CA GLN A 94 -4.71 0.11 11.07
C GLN A 94 -5.22 0.31 12.50
N VAL A 95 -4.62 -0.37 13.50
CA VAL A 95 -5.01 -0.27 14.91
C VAL A 95 -4.86 1.17 15.42
N PHE A 96 -3.76 1.83 15.06
CA PHE A 96 -3.54 3.22 15.43
C PHE A 96 -4.22 4.22 14.48
N GLY A 97 -4.69 3.76 13.33
CA GLY A 97 -5.38 4.54 12.30
C GLY A 97 -4.49 5.56 11.60
N ALA A 98 -3.16 5.44 11.69
CA ALA A 98 -2.18 6.28 11.01
C ALA A 98 -0.94 5.47 10.66
N GLY A 99 -0.28 5.82 9.56
CA GLY A 99 0.94 5.15 9.11
C GLY A 99 1.60 5.91 7.96
N ASN A 100 2.87 5.63 7.69
CA ASN A 100 3.62 6.21 6.58
C ASN A 100 3.45 5.34 5.32
N CYS A 101 4.26 5.62 4.28
CA CYS A 101 4.34 4.85 3.05
C CYS A 101 4.42 3.33 3.29
N GLY A 102 5.21 2.88 4.26
CA GLY A 102 5.37 1.45 4.56
C GLY A 102 4.09 0.74 5.03
N GLU A 103 3.25 1.41 5.84
CA GLU A 103 1.94 0.89 6.25
C GLU A 103 0.94 0.99 5.10
N HIS A 104 0.89 2.13 4.42
CA HIS A 104 0.01 2.37 3.28
C HIS A 104 0.22 1.35 2.15
N ALA A 105 1.48 1.12 1.76
CA ALA A 105 1.84 0.17 0.70
C ALA A 105 1.41 -1.27 1.05
N ARG A 106 1.60 -1.70 2.31
CA ARG A 106 1.21 -3.05 2.75
C ARG A 106 -0.30 -3.23 2.85
N ILE A 107 -1.03 -2.22 3.33
CA ILE A 107 -2.49 -2.28 3.32
C ILE A 107 -3.01 -2.32 1.88
N ALA A 108 -2.41 -1.53 0.98
CA ALA A 108 -2.76 -1.55 -0.43
C ALA A 108 -2.46 -2.90 -1.08
N SER A 109 -1.31 -3.53 -0.79
CA SER A 109 -0.98 -4.86 -1.33
C SER A 109 -1.95 -5.93 -0.86
N PHE A 110 -2.33 -5.94 0.43
CA PHE A 110 -3.31 -6.90 0.96
C PHE A 110 -4.71 -6.65 0.39
N ALA A 111 -5.15 -5.39 0.30
CA ALA A 111 -6.44 -5.04 -0.29
C ALA A 111 -6.51 -5.43 -1.78
N TYR A 112 -5.43 -5.17 -2.53
CA TYR A 112 -5.34 -5.57 -3.93
C TYR A 112 -5.39 -7.10 -4.08
N GLY A 113 -4.62 -7.84 -3.30
CA GLY A 113 -4.64 -9.31 -3.32
C GLY A 113 -6.04 -9.88 -3.09
N ALA A 114 -6.79 -9.33 -2.11
CA ALA A 114 -8.17 -9.74 -1.86
C ALA A 114 -9.10 -9.41 -3.05
N LEU A 115 -9.04 -8.18 -3.56
CA LEU A 115 -9.88 -7.73 -4.68
C LEU A 115 -9.57 -8.47 -5.99
N ALA A 116 -8.30 -8.80 -6.24
CA ALA A 116 -7.87 -9.56 -7.41
C ALA A 116 -8.40 -11.00 -7.38
N GLN A 117 -8.38 -11.65 -6.20
CA GLN A 117 -8.97 -12.97 -5.99
C GLN A 117 -10.49 -12.97 -6.20
N GLU A 118 -11.20 -12.00 -5.62
CA GLU A 118 -12.66 -11.86 -5.77
C GLU A 118 -13.08 -11.66 -7.23
N LYS A 119 -12.25 -10.96 -8.02
CA LYS A 119 -12.51 -10.66 -9.44
C LYS A 119 -11.99 -11.74 -10.39
N GLY A 120 -11.51 -12.88 -9.87
CA GLY A 120 -11.13 -14.05 -10.67
C GLY A 120 -9.87 -13.84 -11.53
N ARG A 121 -8.95 -12.97 -11.10
CA ARG A 121 -7.66 -12.80 -11.80
C ARG A 121 -6.76 -14.02 -11.64
N THR A 122 -5.91 -14.24 -12.65
CA THR A 122 -4.96 -15.35 -12.72
C THR A 122 -3.99 -15.32 -11.54
N GLY A 123 -3.76 -16.48 -10.91
CA GLY A 123 -2.83 -16.62 -9.78
C GLY A 123 -1.35 -16.41 -10.11
N ASP A 124 -1.03 -16.02 -11.35
CA ASP A 124 0.33 -15.77 -11.83
C ASP A 124 0.78 -14.30 -11.65
N GLU A 125 -0.12 -13.41 -11.21
CA GLU A 125 0.22 -12.01 -10.90
C GLU A 125 0.87 -11.95 -9.52
N ASN A 126 2.14 -11.52 -9.48
CA ASN A 126 2.85 -11.30 -8.23
C ASN A 126 2.66 -9.85 -7.77
N ILE A 127 2.50 -9.68 -6.46
CA ILE A 127 2.49 -8.37 -5.80
C ILE A 127 3.75 -8.28 -4.97
N HIS A 128 4.52 -7.22 -5.16
CA HIS A 128 5.70 -6.96 -4.35
C HIS A 128 5.72 -5.54 -3.84
N LEU A 129 6.44 -5.36 -2.74
CA LEU A 129 6.74 -4.05 -2.20
C LEU A 129 8.03 -3.56 -2.83
N ALA A 130 7.95 -2.45 -3.54
CA ALA A 130 9.10 -1.78 -4.11
C ALA A 130 9.53 -0.62 -3.20
N ALA A 131 10.84 -0.40 -3.16
CA ALA A 131 11.46 0.68 -2.42
C ALA A 131 12.63 1.24 -3.25
N GLN A 132 12.80 2.56 -3.21
CA GLN A 132 13.90 3.22 -3.90
C GLN A 132 15.11 3.35 -2.98
N SER A 133 16.27 2.86 -3.41
CA SER A 133 17.51 3.03 -2.62
C SER A 133 17.86 4.52 -2.48
N GLY A 134 17.99 4.99 -1.24
CA GLY A 134 18.30 6.39 -0.92
C GLY A 134 17.08 7.29 -0.69
N GLU A 135 15.86 6.83 -0.99
CA GLU A 135 14.62 7.48 -0.61
C GLU A 135 13.88 6.60 0.40
N ASP A 136 13.47 7.14 1.56
CA ASP A 136 12.68 6.41 2.56
C ASP A 136 11.20 6.32 2.10
N HIS A 137 10.98 5.70 0.94
CA HIS A 137 9.66 5.54 0.31
C HIS A 137 9.44 4.10 -0.16
N VAL A 138 8.21 3.63 0.06
CA VAL A 138 7.79 2.26 -0.22
C VAL A 138 6.41 2.31 -0.87
N TRP A 139 6.21 1.57 -1.96
CA TRP A 139 4.93 1.39 -2.64
C TRP A 139 4.70 -0.10 -2.95
N ALA A 140 3.47 -0.43 -3.35
CA ALA A 140 3.16 -1.77 -3.86
C ALA A 140 3.09 -1.73 -5.39
N GLU A 141 3.59 -2.75 -6.06
CA GLU A 141 3.46 -2.89 -7.51
C GLU A 141 3.15 -4.33 -7.91
N THR A 142 2.61 -4.50 -9.11
CA THR A 142 2.26 -5.82 -9.65
C THR A 142 3.02 -6.15 -10.92
N ASP A 143 3.47 -7.39 -11.01
CA ASP A 143 4.04 -7.96 -12.23
C ASP A 143 2.91 -8.54 -13.07
N ASP A 144 2.41 -7.76 -14.03
CA ASP A 144 1.54 -8.32 -15.07
C ASP A 144 2.42 -9.07 -16.08
N SER A 145 2.31 -10.40 -16.06
CA SER A 145 3.10 -11.32 -16.89
C SER A 145 2.70 -11.29 -18.38
N SER A 146 1.69 -10.50 -18.77
CA SER A 146 1.37 -10.29 -20.18
C SER A 146 2.41 -9.37 -20.84
N ALA A 147 3.28 -9.96 -21.65
CA ALA A 147 4.38 -9.30 -22.35
C ALA A 147 3.92 -8.03 -23.09
N GLY A 148 4.17 -6.86 -22.49
CA GLY A 148 3.88 -5.54 -23.07
C GLY A 148 3.20 -4.52 -22.15
N SER A 149 2.68 -4.91 -20.98
CA SER A 149 2.12 -3.95 -20.02
C SER A 149 3.18 -3.48 -19.01
N SER A 150 3.07 -2.22 -18.57
CA SER A 150 3.89 -1.68 -17.48
C SER A 150 3.31 -2.13 -16.14
N PRO A 151 4.13 -2.33 -15.10
CA PRO A 151 3.63 -2.71 -13.78
C PRO A 151 2.59 -1.72 -13.28
N ILE A 152 1.58 -2.22 -12.56
CA ILE A 152 0.59 -1.37 -11.91
C ILE A 152 1.18 -0.92 -10.57
N VAL A 153 1.37 0.38 -10.42
CA VAL A 153 1.90 0.98 -9.19
C VAL A 153 0.75 1.46 -8.30
N MET A 154 0.77 1.02 -7.04
CA MET A 154 -0.15 1.40 -5.97
C MET A 154 0.62 2.18 -4.89
N ASP A 155 0.52 3.51 -4.97
CA ASP A 155 1.17 4.45 -4.06
C ASP A 155 0.11 5.37 -3.40
N PRO A 156 -0.32 5.06 -2.14
CA PRO A 156 -1.42 5.77 -1.48
C PRO A 156 -1.12 7.17 -0.94
#